data_AF-A0A6L9LX94-F1
#
_entry.id   AF-A0A6L9LX94-F1
#
_cell.length_a   1.000
_cell.length_b   1.000
_cell.length_c   1.000
_cell.angle_alpha   90.00
_cell.angle_beta   90.00
_cell.angle_gamma   90.00
#
_symmetry.space_group_name_H-M   'P 1'
#
loop_
_entity.id
_entity.type
_entity.pdbx_description
1 polymer ?
#
loop_
_entity_poly.entity_id
_entity_poly.type
_entity_poly.pdbx_seq_one_letter_code
_entity_poly.pdbx_strand_id
1 'polypeptide(L)' 'MQLSLKMHAPDFTLVDVKNRTISLSDFKGEYVLLVFNRGFL' A
#
# COMPACT_ATOMS: atom_id res chain seq x y z
N MET A 1 7.37 -13.20 -0.12
CA MET A 1 8.38 -12.13 -0.33
C MET A 1 8.65 -11.48 1.01
N GLN A 2 9.91 -11.26 1.38
CA GLN A 2 10.29 -10.63 2.64
C GLN A 2 10.78 -9.20 2.38
N LEU A 3 10.31 -8.24 3.15
CA LEU A 3 10.78 -6.85 3.08
C LEU A 3 12.10 -6.71 3.84
N SER A 4 13.00 -5.86 3.32
CA SER A 4 14.30 -5.55 3.93
C SER A 4 14.50 -4.04 4.04
N LEU A 5 15.33 -3.60 4.98
CA LEU A 5 15.67 -2.18 5.13
C LEU A 5 16.37 -1.66 3.86
N LYS A 6 16.09 -0.40 3.49
CA LYS A 6 16.64 0.32 2.31
C LYS A 6 16.17 -0.17 0.93
N MET A 7 15.21 -1.09 0.85
CA MET A 7 14.57 -1.40 -0.43
C MET A 7 13.56 -0.33 -0.81
N HIS A 8 13.36 -0.09 -2.12
CA HIS A 8 12.18 0.62 -2.58
C HIS A 8 10.93 -0.15 -2.19
N ALA A 9 9.90 0.55 -1.73
CA ALA A 9 8.61 -0.06 -1.46
C ALA A 9 8.11 -0.74 -2.75
N PRO A 10 7.80 -2.05 -2.72
CA PRO A 10 7.30 -2.74 -3.90
C PRO A 10 5.91 -2.20 -4.24
N ASP A 11 5.63 -2.06 -5.54
CA ASP A 11 4.28 -1.72 -5.98
C ASP A 11 3.33 -2.87 -5.66
N PHE A 12 2.09 -2.53 -5.32
CA PHE A 12 1.02 -3.47 -5.07
C PHE A 12 -0.31 -2.84 -5.45
N THR A 13 -1.27 -3.68 -5.86
CA THR A 13 -2.61 -3.26 -6.24
C THR A 13 -3.63 -3.91 -5.31
N LEU A 14 -4.55 -3.10 -4.79
CA LEU A 14 -5.64 -3.54 -3.91
C LEU A 14 -6.95 -2.90 -4.36
N VAL A 15 -8.06 -3.48 -3.90
CA VAL A 15 -9.38 -2.86 -4.00
C VAL A 15 -9.62 -2.03 -2.74
N ASP A 16 -9.95 -0.75 -2.91
CA ASP A 16 -10.27 0.14 -1.79
C ASP A 16 -11.70 -0.07 -1.27
N VAL A 17 -12.04 0.64 -0.18
CA VAL A 17 -13.39 0.57 0.45
C VAL A 17 -14.54 1.06 -0.44
N LYS A 18 -14.24 1.66 -1.60
CA LYS A 18 -15.20 2.11 -2.61
C LYS A 18 -15.21 1.19 -3.84
N ASN A 19 -14.63 -0.01 -3.75
CA ASN A 19 -14.46 -0.95 -4.86
C ASN A 19 -13.63 -0.42 -6.04
N ARG A 20 -12.74 0.55 -5.80
CA ARG A 20 -11.80 1.02 -6.81
C ARG A 20 -10.50 0.23 -6.73
N THR A 21 -10.01 -0.22 -7.87
CA THR A 21 -8.67 -0.78 -8.00
C THR A 21 -7.65 0.35 -7.91
N ILE A 22 -6.79 0.32 -6.90
CA ILE A 22 -5.73 1.31 -6.67
C ILE A 22 -4.38 0.60 -6.54
N SER A 23 -3.31 1.24 -7.00
CA SER A 23 -1.93 0.79 -6.84
C SER A 23 -1.12 1.76 -6.00
N LEU A 24 -0.05 1.30 -5.34
CA LEU A 24 0.86 2.20 -4.62
C LEU A 24 1.47 3.24 -5.58
N SER A 25 1.73 2.86 -6.83
CA SER A 25 2.21 3.75 -7.88
C SER A 25 1.27 4.90 -8.24
N ASP A 26 -0.02 4.83 -7.89
CA ASP A 26 -0.97 5.94 -8.08
C ASP A 26 -0.65 7.14 -7.16
N PHE A 27 0.14 6.93 -6.11
CA PHE A 27 0.51 7.95 -5.11
C PHE A 27 1.96 8.45 -5.27
N LYS A 28 2.59 8.28 -6.44
CA LYS A 28 3.95 8.75 -6.67
C LYS A 28 4.10 10.25 -6.44
N GLY A 29 5.15 10.64 -5.71
CA GLY A 29 5.43 12.03 -5.36
C GLY A 29 4.88 12.45 -3.99
N GLU A 30 4.03 11.62 -3.38
CA GLU A 30 3.44 11.86 -2.06
C GLU A 30 4.15 11.06 -0.96
N TYR A 31 4.12 11.55 0.28
CA TYR A 31 4.47 10.75 1.44
C TYR A 31 3.29 9.86 1.84
N VAL A 32 3.48 8.54 1.78
CA VAL A 32 2.42 7.55 2.04
C VAL A 32 2.74 6.74 3.30
N LEU A 33 1.76 6.62 4.20
CA LEU A 33 1.82 5.71 5.35
C LEU A 33 0.87 4.53 5.12
N LEU A 34 1.43 3.32 5.10
CA LEU A 34 0.64 2.09 5.01
C LEU A 34 0.41 1.53 6.41
N VAL A 35 -0.86 1.41 6.81
CA VAL A 35 -1.25 0.88 8.12
C VAL A 35 -1.95 -0.46 7.93
N PHE A 36 -1.38 -1.52 8.51
CA PHE A 36 -2.01 -2.85 8.56
C PHE A 36 -2.88 -2.96 9.82
N ASN A 37 -4.17 -2.67 9.68
CA ASN A 37 -5.13 -2.86 10.76
C ASN A 37 -5.45 -4.35 10.92
N ARG A 38 -5.33 -4.88 12.14
CA ARG A 38 -5.73 -6.26 12.46
C ARG A 38 -7.25 -6.36 12.68
N GLY A 39 -8.02 -6.01 11.65
CA GLY A 39 -9.49 -6.04 11.66
C GLY A 39 -10.12 -4.99 12.60
N PHE A 40 -11.20 -4.38 12.15
CA PHE A 40 -12.18 -3.80 13.07
C PHE A 40 -13.11 -4.97 13.45
N LEU A 41 -12.90 -5.57 14.63
CA LEU A 41 -13.94 -6.40 15.25
C LEU A 41 -15.07 -5.49 15.75
#